data_AF-A0A7C3ALX2-F1
#
_entry.id   AF-A0A7C3ALX2-F1
#
_cell.length_a   1.000
_cell.length_b   1.000
_cell.length_c   1.000
_cell.angle_alpha   90.00
_cell.angle_beta   90.00
_cell.angle_gamma   90.00
#
_symmetry.space_group_name_H-M   'P 1'
#
loop_
_entity.id
_entity.type
_entity.pdbx_description
1 polymer ?
#
loop_
_entity_poly.entity_id
_entity_poly.type
_entity_poly.pdbx_seq_one_letter_code
_entity_poly.pdbx_strand_id
1 'polypeptide(L)'
;MTHLDDEKLQTYRAQTYRFLPGTALTNKEDALAYLKERGFIFFWPIRGIDLPSLWTATAGDRPVAAEHDDPGHITWGWKDEFLDKRCWYYGKLLRGKATLVSLQTLPYFYVLSKRVAELDDYRMAYEEGQLTREARVLADVLLNDGAQHTIELRRLAHMSASSSKSRFLRALTELQRGLWVVPIGVAQAGSWRYAFVYELFDRWLPEVYMHAKGIKTQEARSHLLRLYLNSVGALTLKDVRKLFGWQEKEIVKTFSHLEDTRDALPLDDQRWATTKLVPTM
;
A
#
# COMPACT_ATOMS: atom_id res chain seq x y z
N MET A 1 -12.07 -28.60 15.14
CA MET A 1 -11.05 -27.72 14.53
C MET A 1 -11.00 -28.06 13.05
N THR A 2 -10.89 -27.06 12.19
CA THR A 2 -11.06 -27.21 10.73
C THR A 2 -9.70 -27.36 10.07
N HIS A 3 -9.46 -28.46 9.36
CA HIS A 3 -8.24 -28.66 8.57
C HIS A 3 -8.41 -28.02 7.18
N LEU A 4 -7.43 -27.21 6.76
CA LEU A 4 -7.42 -26.59 5.43
C LEU A 4 -6.46 -27.34 4.51
N ASP A 5 -7.01 -27.90 3.43
CA ASP A 5 -6.25 -28.50 2.35
C ASP A 5 -5.46 -27.44 1.55
N ASP A 6 -4.19 -27.72 1.28
CA ASP A 6 -3.29 -26.81 0.59
C ASP A 6 -3.71 -26.58 -0.87
N GLU A 7 -4.27 -27.59 -1.54
CA GLU A 7 -4.75 -27.45 -2.93
C GLU A 7 -5.91 -26.44 -3.02
N LYS A 8 -6.82 -26.48 -2.05
CA LYS A 8 -7.90 -25.49 -1.91
C LYS A 8 -7.35 -24.08 -1.70
N LEU A 9 -6.36 -23.93 -0.83
CA LEU A 9 -5.72 -22.64 -0.59
C LEU A 9 -5.04 -22.09 -1.85
N GLN A 10 -4.32 -22.93 -2.60
CA GLN A 10 -3.68 -22.51 -3.84
C GLN A 10 -4.70 -22.14 -4.92
N THR A 11 -5.79 -22.88 -5.04
CA THR A 11 -6.88 -22.55 -5.97
C THR A 11 -7.52 -21.20 -5.62
N TYR A 12 -7.76 -20.96 -4.33
CA TYR A 12 -8.28 -19.68 -3.85
C TYR A 12 -7.33 -18.51 -4.16
N ARG A 13 -6.02 -18.71 -3.96
CA ARG A 13 -5.00 -17.72 -4.30
C ARG A 13 -4.93 -17.50 -5.81
N ALA A 14 -4.97 -18.55 -6.62
CA ALA A 14 -5.00 -18.42 -8.08
C ALA A 14 -6.21 -17.61 -8.57
N GLN A 15 -7.37 -17.78 -7.95
CA GLN A 15 -8.56 -16.96 -8.23
C GLN A 15 -8.36 -15.50 -7.81
N THR A 16 -8.01 -15.27 -6.55
CA THR A 16 -7.87 -13.91 -5.99
C THR A 16 -6.71 -13.12 -6.58
N TYR A 17 -5.67 -13.80 -7.08
CA TYR A 17 -4.49 -13.19 -7.69
C TYR A 17 -4.61 -13.07 -9.21
N ARG A 18 -5.73 -13.51 -9.81
CA ARG A 18 -6.01 -13.48 -11.25
C ARG A 18 -5.06 -14.34 -12.09
N PHE A 19 -4.70 -15.52 -11.56
CA PHE A 19 -3.83 -16.49 -12.25
C PHE A 19 -4.60 -17.48 -13.11
N LEU A 20 -5.92 -17.58 -12.96
CA LEU A 20 -6.73 -18.47 -13.78
C LEU A 20 -6.82 -17.95 -15.23
N PRO A 21 -6.85 -18.85 -16.23
CA PRO A 21 -7.04 -18.46 -17.63
C PRO A 21 -8.24 -17.53 -17.83
N GLY A 22 -8.04 -16.44 -18.57
CA GLY A 22 -9.09 -15.46 -18.86
C GLY A 22 -9.43 -14.49 -17.72
N THR A 23 -8.74 -14.57 -16.56
CA THR A 23 -8.97 -13.65 -15.44
C THR A 23 -7.97 -12.50 -15.33
N ALA A 24 -6.91 -12.52 -16.14
CA ALA A 24 -5.87 -11.49 -16.16
C ALA A 24 -6.46 -10.12 -16.47
N LEU A 25 -5.91 -9.08 -15.83
CA LEU A 25 -6.33 -7.70 -16.04
C LEU A 25 -5.87 -7.23 -17.42
N THR A 26 -6.79 -6.70 -18.23
CA THR A 26 -6.49 -6.34 -19.63
C THR A 26 -6.44 -4.83 -19.87
N ASN A 27 -7.04 -4.05 -18.98
CA ASN A 27 -7.13 -2.60 -19.09
C ASN A 27 -7.10 -1.93 -17.70
N LYS A 28 -7.09 -0.59 -17.71
CA LYS A 28 -6.94 0.22 -16.50
C LYS A 28 -8.22 0.22 -15.65
N GLU A 29 -9.40 0.06 -16.26
CA GLU A 29 -10.67 -0.07 -15.57
C GLU A 29 -10.73 -1.39 -14.77
N ASP A 30 -10.27 -2.50 -15.36
CA ASP A 30 -10.11 -3.79 -14.67
C ASP A 30 -9.17 -3.65 -13.47
N ALA A 31 -8.03 -2.97 -13.65
CA ALA A 31 -7.07 -2.74 -12.58
C ALA A 31 -7.66 -1.95 -11.40
N LEU A 32 -8.46 -0.92 -11.71
CA LEU A 32 -9.15 -0.14 -10.68
C LEU A 32 -10.23 -0.96 -9.97
N ALA A 33 -11.02 -1.75 -10.70
CA ALA A 33 -12.02 -2.64 -10.14
C ALA A 33 -11.39 -3.69 -9.23
N TYR A 34 -10.28 -4.28 -9.68
CA TYR A 34 -9.51 -5.26 -8.91
C TYR A 34 -8.94 -4.65 -7.62
N LEU A 35 -8.38 -3.44 -7.68
CA LEU A 35 -7.91 -2.74 -6.48
C LEU A 35 -9.06 -2.46 -5.49
N LYS A 36 -10.24 -2.03 -5.98
CA LYS A 36 -11.42 -1.82 -5.14
C LYS A 36 -11.87 -3.12 -4.46
N GLU A 37 -11.85 -4.22 -5.20
CA GLU A 37 -12.20 -5.56 -4.69
C GLU A 37 -11.25 -6.04 -3.59
N ARG A 38 -9.94 -5.87 -3.79
CA ARG A 38 -8.90 -6.31 -2.84
C ARG A 38 -8.62 -5.31 -1.72
N GLY A 39 -9.02 -4.06 -1.91
CA GLY A 39 -8.79 -2.93 -1.01
C GLY A 39 -7.39 -2.34 -1.11
N PHE A 40 -6.35 -3.18 -1.08
CA PHE A 40 -4.95 -2.81 -1.32
C PHE A 40 -4.14 -3.98 -1.91
N ILE A 41 -3.17 -3.67 -2.76
CA ILE A 41 -2.26 -4.63 -3.40
C ILE A 41 -0.87 -4.01 -3.52
N PHE A 42 0.15 -4.80 -3.83
CA PHE A 42 1.42 -4.23 -4.27
C PHE A 42 1.38 -3.87 -5.75
N PHE A 43 2.25 -2.96 -6.18
CA PHE A 43 2.49 -2.78 -7.61
C PHE A 43 3.30 -3.97 -8.18
N TRP A 44 4.31 -4.40 -7.42
CA TRP A 44 5.17 -5.56 -7.70
C TRP A 44 5.07 -6.59 -6.59
N PRO A 45 5.18 -7.91 -6.87
CA PRO A 45 5.27 -8.90 -5.82
C PRO A 45 6.53 -8.68 -4.97
N ILE A 46 6.44 -9.00 -3.68
CA ILE A 46 7.57 -8.87 -2.73
C ILE A 46 7.87 -10.23 -2.13
N ARG A 47 9.14 -10.63 -2.18
CA ARG A 47 9.60 -11.88 -1.59
C ARG A 47 9.21 -11.98 -0.11
N GLY A 48 8.60 -13.10 0.26
CA GLY A 48 8.30 -13.47 1.65
C GLY A 48 7.03 -12.84 2.23
N ILE A 49 6.22 -12.19 1.40
CA ILE A 49 4.90 -11.67 1.74
C ILE A 49 3.92 -12.13 0.65
N ASP A 50 2.96 -12.96 1.04
CA ASP A 50 1.82 -13.29 0.19
C ASP A 50 0.87 -12.08 0.20
N LEU A 51 0.74 -11.41 -0.95
CA LEU A 51 -0.26 -10.37 -1.23
C LEU A 51 -0.40 -10.27 -2.75
N PRO A 52 -1.60 -10.06 -3.30
CA PRO A 52 -1.72 -9.83 -4.73
C PRO A 52 -0.94 -8.59 -5.18
N SER A 53 -0.59 -8.56 -6.46
CA SER A 53 0.08 -7.42 -7.07
C SER A 53 -0.52 -7.08 -8.43
N LEU A 54 -0.42 -5.81 -8.83
CA LEU A 54 -0.88 -5.38 -10.16
C LEU A 54 -0.12 -6.13 -11.25
N TRP A 55 1.20 -6.30 -11.10
CA TRP A 55 1.99 -7.09 -12.05
C TRP A 55 1.48 -8.51 -12.21
N THR A 56 1.39 -9.28 -11.12
CA THR A 56 1.05 -10.71 -11.23
C THR A 56 -0.39 -10.91 -11.70
N ALA A 57 -1.30 -9.98 -11.39
CA ALA A 57 -2.68 -10.03 -11.87
C ALA A 57 -2.82 -9.68 -13.38
N THR A 58 -1.83 -9.02 -13.96
CA THR A 58 -1.78 -8.70 -15.41
C THR A 58 -0.93 -9.68 -16.19
N ALA A 59 0.25 -10.01 -15.67
CA ALA A 59 1.32 -10.74 -16.34
C ALA A 59 1.39 -12.23 -15.97
N GLY A 60 0.61 -12.67 -14.99
CA GLY A 60 0.63 -14.02 -14.42
C GLY A 60 1.66 -14.22 -13.30
N ASP A 61 1.70 -15.43 -12.73
CA ASP A 61 2.64 -15.82 -11.68
C ASP A 61 4.04 -16.08 -12.25
N ARG A 62 4.73 -14.99 -12.60
CA ARG A 62 6.09 -15.02 -13.12
C ARG A 62 6.93 -13.86 -12.57
N PRO A 63 8.26 -14.00 -12.59
CA PRO A 63 9.16 -12.92 -12.21
C PRO A 63 8.88 -11.63 -12.99
N VAL A 64 9.18 -10.50 -12.37
CA VAL A 64 9.17 -9.20 -13.04
C VAL A 64 10.23 -9.21 -14.14
N ALA A 65 9.80 -8.96 -15.38
CA ALA A 65 10.70 -8.94 -16.52
C ALA A 65 11.70 -7.78 -16.40
N ALA A 66 12.92 -8.01 -16.90
CA ALA A 66 13.93 -6.96 -17.03
C ALA A 66 13.78 -6.19 -18.35
N GLU A 67 13.22 -6.83 -19.38
CA GLU A 67 13.04 -6.26 -20.70
C GLU A 67 11.93 -5.22 -20.70
N HIS A 68 12.25 -3.99 -21.11
CA HIS A 68 11.34 -2.85 -21.04
C HIS A 68 10.09 -2.98 -21.92
N ASP A 69 10.12 -3.83 -22.93
CA ASP A 69 9.02 -4.08 -23.89
C ASP A 69 8.11 -5.25 -23.48
N ASP A 70 8.35 -5.88 -22.32
CA ASP A 70 7.48 -6.93 -21.80
C ASP A 70 6.03 -6.41 -21.66
N PRO A 71 5.02 -7.14 -22.19
CA PRO A 71 3.63 -6.69 -22.16
C PRO A 71 3.08 -6.37 -20.75
N GLY A 72 3.62 -7.01 -19.70
CA GLY A 72 3.25 -6.73 -18.31
C GLY A 72 3.63 -5.32 -17.86
N HIS A 73 4.58 -4.66 -18.53
CA HIS A 73 4.94 -3.27 -18.23
C HIS A 73 3.88 -2.24 -18.63
N ILE A 74 2.80 -2.66 -19.30
CA ILE A 74 1.59 -1.84 -19.49
C ILE A 74 1.06 -1.25 -18.17
N THR A 75 1.28 -1.95 -17.06
CA THR A 75 0.93 -1.54 -15.69
C THR A 75 1.58 -0.22 -15.27
N TRP A 76 2.73 0.15 -15.84
CA TRP A 76 3.37 1.46 -15.60
C TRP A 76 2.57 2.59 -16.24
N GLY A 77 2.08 2.37 -17.46
CA GLY A 77 1.22 3.32 -18.16
C GLY A 77 -0.07 3.56 -17.36
N TRP A 78 -0.74 2.49 -16.92
CA TRP A 78 -1.93 2.60 -16.08
C TRP A 78 -1.66 3.35 -14.77
N LYS A 79 -0.52 3.08 -14.13
CA LYS A 79 -0.06 3.84 -12.97
C LYS A 79 0.01 5.33 -13.26
N ASP A 80 0.82 5.70 -14.25
CA ASP A 80 1.12 7.10 -14.55
C ASP A 80 -0.12 7.88 -15.00
N GLU A 81 -1.01 7.26 -15.77
CA GLU A 81 -2.30 7.84 -16.19
C GLU A 81 -3.26 8.14 -15.03
N PHE A 82 -3.10 7.47 -13.89
CA PHE A 82 -4.01 7.58 -12.76
C PHE A 82 -3.47 8.38 -11.57
N LEU A 83 -2.18 8.74 -11.57
CA LEU A 83 -1.58 9.47 -10.46
C LEU A 83 -2.26 10.82 -10.19
N ASP A 84 -2.68 11.53 -11.23
CA ASP A 84 -3.32 12.85 -11.14
C ASP A 84 -4.85 12.77 -11.03
N LYS A 85 -5.45 11.57 -11.16
CA LYS A 85 -6.91 11.37 -11.24
C LYS A 85 -7.59 11.10 -9.91
N ARG A 86 -6.82 10.90 -8.84
CA ARG A 86 -7.37 10.55 -7.50
C ARG A 86 -8.38 9.40 -7.59
N CYS A 87 -8.06 8.34 -8.32
CA CYS A 87 -8.90 7.13 -8.38
C CYS A 87 -8.35 6.00 -7.51
N TRP A 88 -7.07 6.08 -7.15
CA TRP A 88 -6.40 5.25 -6.16
C TRP A 88 -5.30 6.05 -5.45
N TYR A 89 -4.75 5.49 -4.38
CA TYR A 89 -3.49 5.93 -3.80
C TYR A 89 -2.37 5.02 -4.31
N TYR A 90 -1.27 5.63 -4.76
CA TYR A 90 -0.02 4.94 -5.05
C TYR A 90 1.10 5.53 -4.19
N GLY A 91 1.84 4.69 -3.46
CA GLY A 91 2.95 5.15 -2.63
C GLY A 91 3.68 4.03 -1.91
N LYS A 92 4.71 4.37 -1.13
CA LYS A 92 5.54 3.39 -0.39
C LYS A 92 4.99 3.05 1.00
N LEU A 93 3.69 2.78 1.10
CA LEU A 93 2.98 2.62 2.37
C LEU A 93 3.40 1.33 3.12
N LEU A 94 3.17 0.17 2.51
CA LEU A 94 3.46 -1.12 3.14
C LEU A 94 4.92 -1.50 2.88
N ARG A 95 5.66 -1.74 3.96
CA ARG A 95 7.08 -2.17 3.91
C ARG A 95 8.04 -1.25 3.13
N GLY A 96 7.64 -0.01 2.85
CA GLY A 96 8.44 0.91 2.04
C GLY A 96 8.45 0.53 0.55
N LYS A 97 7.47 -0.27 0.10
CA LYS A 97 7.36 -0.80 -1.25
C LYS A 97 6.15 -0.20 -1.95
N ALA A 98 6.22 -0.13 -3.28
CA ALA A 98 5.14 0.43 -4.10
C ALA A 98 3.83 -0.32 -3.85
N THR A 99 2.87 0.39 -3.26
CA THR A 99 1.59 -0.11 -2.77
C THR A 99 0.49 0.70 -3.44
N LEU A 100 -0.54 0.00 -3.90
CA LEU A 100 -1.79 0.59 -4.39
C LEU A 100 -2.87 0.39 -3.33
N VAL A 101 -3.63 1.43 -3.03
CA VAL A 101 -4.73 1.40 -2.04
C VAL A 101 -5.95 2.05 -2.66
N SER A 102 -7.10 1.38 -2.59
CA SER A 102 -8.38 1.95 -3.00
C SER A 102 -8.74 3.12 -2.09
N LEU A 103 -9.34 4.17 -2.62
CA LEU A 103 -9.70 5.35 -1.81
C LEU A 103 -10.69 5.04 -0.69
N GLN A 104 -11.56 4.04 -0.85
CA GLN A 104 -12.45 3.57 0.21
C GLN A 104 -11.71 2.90 1.39
N THR A 105 -10.52 2.35 1.14
CA THR A 105 -9.70 1.66 2.16
C THR A 105 -8.69 2.61 2.80
N LEU A 106 -8.29 3.67 2.10
CA LEU A 106 -7.25 4.60 2.53
C LEU A 106 -7.50 5.26 3.90
N PRO A 107 -8.73 5.65 4.29
CA PRO A 107 -9.02 6.18 5.63
C PRO A 107 -8.63 5.22 6.76
N TYR A 108 -8.74 3.91 6.57
CA TYR A 108 -8.36 2.93 7.60
C TYR A 108 -6.85 2.87 7.80
N PHE A 109 -6.05 3.08 6.75
CA PHE A 109 -4.60 3.26 6.90
C PHE A 109 -4.27 4.58 7.60
N TYR A 110 -5.01 5.65 7.29
CA TYR A 110 -4.84 6.96 7.90
C TYR A 110 -5.08 6.94 9.42
N VAL A 111 -6.11 6.23 9.88
CA VAL A 111 -6.36 6.03 11.33
C VAL A 111 -5.15 5.39 12.03
N LEU A 112 -4.43 4.51 11.35
CA LEU A 112 -3.28 3.80 11.92
C LEU A 112 -1.95 4.53 11.75
N SER A 113 -1.88 5.62 10.95
CA SER A 113 -0.67 6.42 10.80
C SER A 113 -0.46 7.45 11.91
N LYS A 114 -1.43 7.59 12.84
CA LYS A 114 -1.41 8.54 13.98
C LYS A 114 -1.23 10.01 13.55
N ARG A 115 -1.62 10.35 12.32
CA ARG A 115 -1.65 11.71 11.81
C ARG A 115 -2.70 12.54 12.56
N VAL A 116 -2.43 13.83 12.75
CA VAL A 116 -3.42 14.78 13.32
C VAL A 116 -4.06 15.66 12.24
N ALA A 117 -3.69 15.43 10.97
CA ALA A 117 -4.26 16.07 9.77
C ALA A 117 -4.00 17.57 9.63
N GLU A 118 -2.98 18.06 10.32
CA GLU A 118 -2.38 19.36 10.02
C GLU A 118 -1.31 19.18 8.94
N LEU A 119 -1.18 20.15 8.04
CA LEU A 119 -0.23 20.07 6.93
C LEU A 119 1.23 19.97 7.40
N ASP A 120 1.54 20.44 8.60
CA ASP A 120 2.88 20.45 9.18
C ASP A 120 3.07 19.50 10.37
N ASP A 121 2.15 18.55 10.61
CA ASP A 121 2.26 17.58 11.70
C ASP A 121 3.48 16.63 11.59
N TYR A 122 4.14 16.58 10.42
CA TYR A 122 5.45 15.94 10.25
C TYR A 122 6.52 16.57 11.16
N ARG A 123 6.38 17.84 11.57
CA ARG A 123 7.31 18.50 12.48
C ARG A 123 7.26 17.89 13.87
N MET A 124 6.07 17.58 14.36
CA MET A 124 5.87 16.87 15.62
C MET A 124 6.51 15.48 15.56
N ALA A 125 6.27 14.73 14.48
CA ALA A 125 6.88 13.41 14.28
C ALA A 125 8.42 13.48 14.22
N TYR A 126 8.99 14.55 13.68
CA TYR A 126 10.44 14.80 13.73
C TYR A 126 10.94 15.08 15.16
N GLU A 127 10.24 15.93 15.91
CA GLU A 127 10.58 16.27 17.30
C GLU A 127 10.50 15.05 18.23
N GLU A 128 9.58 14.13 17.97
CA GLU A 128 9.47 12.83 18.65
C GLU A 128 10.50 11.79 18.18
N GLY A 129 11.39 12.13 17.24
CA GLY A 129 12.43 11.24 16.72
C GLY A 129 11.94 10.16 15.75
N GLN A 130 10.73 10.29 15.20
CA GLN A 130 10.16 9.32 14.25
C GLN A 130 10.55 9.59 12.80
N LEU A 131 10.94 10.83 12.47
CA LEU A 131 11.40 11.24 11.14
C LEU A 131 12.86 11.68 11.15
N THR A 132 13.54 11.43 10.04
CA THR A 132 14.88 11.99 9.80
C THR A 132 14.82 13.50 9.54
N ARG A 133 15.95 14.19 9.74
CA ARG A 133 16.08 15.62 9.38
C ARG A 133 15.82 15.81 7.89
N GLU A 134 16.30 14.90 7.06
CA GLU A 134 16.05 14.92 5.62
C GLU A 134 14.56 14.82 5.30
N ALA A 135 13.81 13.92 5.96
CA ALA A 135 12.37 13.83 5.78
C ALA A 135 11.66 15.15 6.14
N ARG A 136 12.01 15.76 7.28
CA ARG A 136 11.48 17.08 7.65
C ARG A 136 11.76 18.14 6.58
N VAL A 137 13.02 18.24 6.10
CA VAL A 137 13.40 19.22 5.07
C VAL A 137 12.60 19.02 3.78
N LEU A 138 12.40 17.78 3.33
CA LEU A 138 11.59 17.53 2.14
C LEU A 138 10.14 17.95 2.32
N ALA A 139 9.56 17.70 3.49
CA ALA A 139 8.19 18.10 3.79
C ALA A 139 8.06 19.64 3.95
N ASP A 140 9.04 20.31 4.54
CA ASP A 140 9.11 21.79 4.62
C ASP A 140 9.13 22.41 3.20
N VAL A 141 9.91 21.84 2.27
CA VAL A 141 9.90 22.29 0.86
C VAL A 141 8.52 22.12 0.25
N LEU A 142 7.87 20.96 0.38
CA LEU A 142 6.53 20.74 -0.19
C LEU A 142 5.45 21.62 0.45
N LEU A 143 5.61 21.93 1.75
CA LEU A 143 4.73 22.85 2.46
C LEU A 143 4.80 24.25 1.86
N ASN A 144 6.02 24.78 1.65
CA ASN A 144 6.27 26.15 1.22
C ASN A 144 6.13 26.35 -0.29
N ASP A 145 6.66 25.42 -1.08
CA ASP A 145 6.82 25.56 -2.54
C ASP A 145 5.78 24.76 -3.33
N GLY A 146 4.86 24.05 -2.65
CA GLY A 146 3.84 23.22 -3.30
C GLY A 146 4.39 21.90 -3.87
N ALA A 147 3.62 21.28 -4.75
CA ALA A 147 4.01 20.04 -5.41
C ALA A 147 5.33 20.20 -6.21
N GLN A 148 6.27 19.29 -6.01
CA GLN A 148 7.59 19.34 -6.66
C GLN A 148 7.96 18.01 -7.31
N HIS A 149 8.56 18.08 -8.50
CA HIS A 149 9.16 16.89 -9.10
C HIS A 149 10.50 16.54 -8.44
N THR A 150 10.85 15.26 -8.47
CA THR A 150 11.98 14.69 -7.71
C THR A 150 13.29 15.47 -7.86
N ILE A 151 13.61 15.95 -9.07
CA ILE A 151 14.84 16.70 -9.34
C ILE A 151 14.83 18.07 -8.64
N GLU A 152 13.72 18.79 -8.70
CA GLU A 152 13.59 20.11 -8.11
C GLU A 152 13.48 20.02 -6.59
N LEU A 153 12.74 19.03 -6.09
CA LEU A 153 12.69 18.72 -4.66
C LEU A 153 14.09 18.46 -4.08
N ARG A 154 14.96 17.76 -4.82
CA ARG A 154 16.37 17.59 -4.43
C ARG A 154 17.16 18.90 -4.44
N ARG A 155 16.90 19.79 -5.39
CA ARG A 155 17.57 21.09 -5.49
C ARG A 155 17.20 21.99 -4.31
N LEU A 156 15.91 22.15 -4.07
CA LEU A 156 15.36 22.98 -2.98
C LEU A 156 15.76 22.44 -1.59
N ALA A 157 15.83 21.12 -1.44
CA ALA A 157 16.29 20.50 -0.19
C ALA A 157 17.82 20.51 0.00
N HIS A 158 18.58 21.11 -0.91
CA HIS A 158 20.06 21.08 -0.94
C HIS A 158 20.65 19.65 -0.96
N MET A 159 20.01 18.74 -1.70
CA MET A 159 20.36 17.32 -1.85
C MET A 159 20.71 16.92 -3.30
N SER A 160 21.18 17.86 -4.12
CA SER A 160 21.53 17.62 -5.53
C SER A 160 22.73 16.69 -5.72
N ALA A 161 23.68 16.66 -4.78
CA ALA A 161 24.87 15.82 -4.87
C ALA A 161 24.52 14.32 -4.92
N SER A 162 25.27 13.53 -5.70
CA SER A 162 25.08 12.08 -5.84
C SER A 162 25.17 11.34 -4.51
N SER A 163 26.06 11.78 -3.61
CA SER A 163 26.21 11.30 -2.23
C SER A 163 24.94 11.44 -1.38
N SER A 164 24.01 12.32 -1.77
CA SER A 164 22.74 12.56 -1.06
C SER A 164 21.61 11.63 -1.51
N LYS A 165 21.80 10.84 -2.57
CA LYS A 165 20.71 10.09 -3.21
C LYS A 165 20.07 9.07 -2.25
N SER A 166 20.87 8.35 -1.47
CA SER A 166 20.37 7.32 -0.55
C SER A 166 19.52 7.93 0.57
N ARG A 167 20.03 8.98 1.24
CA ARG A 167 19.30 9.70 2.30
C ARG A 167 18.02 10.36 1.78
N PHE A 168 18.04 10.93 0.58
CA PHE A 168 16.85 11.49 -0.06
C PHE A 168 15.77 10.43 -0.33
N LEU A 169 16.13 9.28 -0.92
CA LEU A 169 15.19 8.21 -1.20
C LEU A 169 14.63 7.58 0.08
N ARG A 170 15.46 7.49 1.13
CA ARG A 170 15.04 7.06 2.47
C ARG A 170 14.03 8.04 3.06
N ALA A 171 14.33 9.34 3.06
CA ALA A 171 13.44 10.40 3.53
C ALA A 171 12.08 10.39 2.81
N LEU A 172 12.06 10.31 1.48
CA LEU A 172 10.81 10.16 0.72
C LEU A 172 10.02 8.90 1.09
N THR A 173 10.73 7.80 1.39
CA THR A 173 10.08 6.54 1.79
C THR A 173 9.50 6.65 3.19
N GLU A 174 10.20 7.29 4.14
CA GLU A 174 9.70 7.58 5.48
C GLU A 174 8.43 8.43 5.43
N LEU A 175 8.44 9.51 4.65
CA LEU A 175 7.27 10.39 4.47
C LEU A 175 6.07 9.66 3.88
N GLN A 176 6.27 8.83 2.85
CA GLN A 176 5.20 8.04 2.24
C GLN A 176 4.63 6.99 3.20
N ARG A 177 5.48 6.35 4.03
CA ARG A 177 5.05 5.35 5.00
C ARG A 177 4.12 5.92 6.08
N GLY A 178 4.34 7.17 6.48
CA GLY A 178 3.45 7.87 7.41
C GLY A 178 2.36 8.69 6.73
N LEU A 179 2.16 8.52 5.42
CA LEU A 179 1.16 9.26 4.64
C LEU A 179 1.36 10.79 4.67
N TRP A 180 2.57 11.32 4.89
CA TRP A 180 2.84 12.76 4.81
C TRP A 180 2.98 13.27 3.38
N VAL A 181 3.55 12.44 2.51
CA VAL A 181 3.82 12.79 1.12
C VAL A 181 3.32 11.68 0.20
N VAL A 182 2.80 12.06 -0.96
CA VAL A 182 2.27 11.15 -1.97
C VAL A 182 2.74 11.58 -3.38
N PRO A 183 3.12 10.64 -4.26
CA PRO A 183 3.31 10.95 -5.67
C PRO A 183 1.96 11.22 -6.35
N ILE A 184 1.85 12.32 -7.08
CA ILE A 184 0.60 12.79 -7.71
C ILE A 184 0.70 12.92 -9.23
N GLY A 185 1.86 12.61 -9.81
CA GLY A 185 2.06 12.68 -11.25
C GLY A 185 3.50 12.42 -11.66
N VAL A 186 3.76 12.62 -12.94
CA VAL A 186 5.09 12.54 -13.55
C VAL A 186 5.39 13.81 -14.34
N ALA A 187 6.65 14.24 -14.32
CA ALA A 187 7.15 15.39 -15.05
C ALA A 187 8.21 14.97 -16.07
N GLN A 188 8.24 15.67 -17.21
CA GLN A 188 9.25 15.53 -18.25
C GLN A 188 10.54 16.25 -17.83
N ALA A 189 11.24 15.71 -16.83
CA ALA A 189 12.43 16.32 -16.23
C ALA A 189 13.62 15.35 -16.14
N GLY A 190 14.83 15.90 -16.25
CA GLY A 190 16.09 15.16 -16.17
C GLY A 190 16.45 14.37 -17.42
N SER A 191 17.56 13.63 -17.35
CA SER A 191 18.14 12.90 -18.48
C SER A 191 17.19 11.84 -19.08
N TRP A 192 16.31 11.27 -18.25
CA TRP A 192 15.34 10.25 -18.66
C TRP A 192 13.95 10.82 -18.98
N ARG A 193 13.80 12.15 -18.92
CA ARG A 193 12.50 12.86 -19.08
C ARG A 193 11.38 12.25 -18.24
N TYR A 194 11.72 11.79 -17.03
CA TYR A 194 10.80 11.13 -16.11
C TYR A 194 11.20 11.44 -14.67
N ALA A 195 10.31 12.11 -13.95
CA ALA A 195 10.44 12.33 -12.51
C ALA A 195 9.07 12.33 -11.84
N PHE A 196 8.92 11.63 -10.71
CA PHE A 196 7.70 11.74 -9.91
C PHE A 196 7.53 13.16 -9.36
N VAL A 197 6.30 13.66 -9.44
CA VAL A 197 5.82 14.85 -8.73
C VAL A 197 5.24 14.41 -7.40
N TYR A 198 5.72 15.00 -6.30
CA TYR A 198 5.28 14.73 -4.94
C TYR A 198 4.53 15.93 -4.37
N GLU A 199 3.55 15.68 -3.52
CA GLU A 199 2.76 16.68 -2.79
C GLU A 199 2.49 16.20 -1.37
N LEU A 200 2.16 17.13 -0.46
CA LEU A 200 1.62 16.82 0.86
C LEU A 200 0.29 16.07 0.74
N PHE A 201 0.20 14.96 1.44
CA PHE A 201 -0.95 14.06 1.34
C PHE A 201 -2.28 14.76 1.66
N ASP A 202 -2.35 15.49 2.76
CA ASP A 202 -3.59 16.13 3.23
C ASP A 202 -4.00 17.33 2.38
N ARG A 203 -3.07 17.91 1.60
CA ARG A 203 -3.39 18.90 0.57
C ARG A 203 -3.97 18.22 -0.68
N TRP A 204 -3.45 17.05 -1.04
CA TRP A 204 -3.88 16.30 -2.22
C TRP A 204 -5.20 15.54 -2.03
N LEU A 205 -5.41 14.95 -0.85
CA LEU A 205 -6.57 14.11 -0.48
C LEU A 205 -7.19 14.57 0.86
N PRO A 206 -7.67 15.83 0.96
CA PRO A 206 -8.20 16.38 2.21
C PRO A 206 -9.40 15.61 2.78
N GLU A 207 -10.17 14.94 1.91
CA GLU A 207 -11.34 14.15 2.29
C GLU A 207 -11.01 12.87 3.06
N VAL A 208 -9.78 12.34 2.96
CA VAL A 208 -9.40 11.10 3.62
C VAL A 208 -9.48 11.24 5.13
N TYR A 209 -8.99 12.35 5.66
CA TYR A 209 -9.08 12.63 7.09
C TYR A 209 -10.53 12.75 7.56
N MET A 210 -11.39 13.40 6.77
CA MET A 210 -12.80 13.56 7.11
C MET A 210 -13.50 12.19 7.25
N HIS A 211 -13.20 11.24 6.37
CA HIS A 211 -13.69 9.87 6.50
C HIS A 211 -13.02 9.10 7.65
N ALA A 212 -11.76 9.40 7.97
CA ALA A 212 -11.02 8.75 9.05
C ALA A 212 -11.53 9.12 10.44
N LYS A 213 -12.06 10.34 10.65
CA LYS A 213 -12.50 10.85 11.97
C LYS A 213 -13.49 9.94 12.72
N GLY A 214 -14.36 9.24 11.99
CA GLY A 214 -15.38 8.36 12.59
C GLY A 214 -14.89 6.94 12.89
N ILE A 215 -13.74 6.54 12.37
CA ILE A 215 -13.28 5.15 12.37
C ILE A 215 -12.45 4.89 13.62
N LYS A 216 -12.83 3.86 14.39
CA LYS A 216 -12.06 3.45 15.57
C LYS A 216 -10.81 2.67 15.16
N THR A 217 -9.75 2.73 15.96
CA THR A 217 -8.50 1.99 15.70
C THR A 217 -8.73 0.47 15.54
N GLN A 218 -9.60 -0.13 16.37
CA GLN A 218 -9.93 -1.56 16.24
C GLN A 218 -10.65 -1.86 14.92
N GLU A 219 -11.59 -1.00 14.53
CA GLU A 219 -12.32 -1.12 13.26
C GLU A 219 -11.37 -1.02 12.06
N ALA A 220 -10.41 -0.10 12.09
CA ALA A 220 -9.37 0.01 11.07
C ALA A 220 -8.51 -1.24 10.96
N ARG A 221 -8.07 -1.81 12.09
CA ARG A 221 -7.31 -3.06 12.08
C ARG A 221 -8.15 -4.22 11.53
N SER A 222 -9.39 -4.36 11.98
CA SER A 222 -10.30 -5.42 11.53
C SER A 222 -10.58 -5.31 10.04
N HIS A 223 -10.84 -4.10 9.53
CA HIS A 223 -11.06 -3.85 8.11
C HIS A 223 -9.85 -4.27 7.26
N LEU A 224 -8.65 -3.79 7.61
CA LEU A 224 -7.44 -4.09 6.86
C LEU A 224 -7.03 -5.56 6.95
N LEU A 225 -7.15 -6.18 8.14
CA LEU A 225 -6.83 -7.59 8.32
C LEU A 225 -7.82 -8.48 7.57
N ARG A 226 -9.11 -8.16 7.56
CA ARG A 226 -10.11 -8.89 6.78
C ARG A 226 -9.85 -8.82 5.29
N LEU A 227 -9.50 -7.64 4.75
CA LEU A 227 -9.12 -7.51 3.34
C LEU A 227 -7.86 -8.33 3.02
N TYR A 228 -6.88 -8.34 3.94
CA TYR A 228 -5.68 -9.14 3.78
C TYR A 228 -6.01 -10.64 3.75
N LEU A 229 -6.79 -11.10 4.72
CA LEU A 229 -7.22 -12.48 4.85
C LEU A 229 -8.06 -12.94 3.65
N ASN A 230 -8.99 -12.10 3.19
CA ASN A 230 -9.80 -12.35 1.99
C ASN A 230 -9.00 -12.33 0.68
N SER A 231 -7.79 -11.78 0.70
CA SER A 231 -6.92 -11.79 -0.47
C SER A 231 -6.02 -13.02 -0.45
N VAL A 232 -5.56 -13.46 0.72
CA VAL A 232 -4.56 -14.52 0.84
C VAL A 232 -5.17 -15.90 1.16
N GLY A 233 -6.41 -15.93 1.64
CA GLY A 233 -7.12 -17.15 2.03
C GLY A 233 -6.87 -17.55 3.48
N ALA A 234 -5.61 -17.73 3.87
CA ALA A 234 -5.21 -18.07 5.23
C ALA A 234 -3.93 -17.35 5.66
N LEU A 235 -3.84 -16.98 6.94
CA LEU A 235 -2.75 -16.19 7.52
C LEU A 235 -2.35 -16.70 8.90
N THR A 236 -1.07 -16.59 9.23
CA THR A 236 -0.56 -16.70 10.60
C THR A 236 -0.39 -15.33 11.25
N LEU A 237 -0.18 -15.29 12.57
CA LEU A 237 0.24 -14.05 13.27
C LEU A 237 1.52 -13.45 12.67
N LYS A 238 2.44 -14.30 12.20
CA LYS A 238 3.72 -13.89 11.60
C LYS A 238 3.51 -13.15 10.29
N ASP A 239 2.55 -13.56 9.47
CA ASP A 239 2.26 -12.92 8.18
C ASP A 239 1.68 -11.52 8.39
N VAL A 240 0.74 -11.38 9.33
CA VAL A 240 0.18 -10.07 9.70
C VAL A 240 1.26 -9.14 10.25
N ARG A 241 2.14 -9.66 11.13
CA ARG A 241 3.29 -8.89 11.65
C ARG A 241 4.25 -8.48 10.55
N LYS A 242 4.57 -9.40 9.63
CA LYS A 242 5.46 -9.10 8.51
C LYS A 242 4.91 -7.98 7.64
N LEU A 243 3.61 -8.02 7.29
CA LEU A 243 3.00 -7.02 6.42
C LEU A 243 2.82 -5.68 7.12
N PHE A 244 2.12 -5.66 8.24
CA PHE A 244 1.67 -4.43 8.90
C PHE A 244 2.62 -3.91 9.98
N GLY A 245 3.46 -4.77 10.56
CA GLY A 245 4.32 -4.40 11.70
C GLY A 245 3.58 -4.23 13.02
N TRP A 246 2.33 -4.71 13.14
CA TRP A 246 1.55 -4.62 14.37
C TRP A 246 2.11 -5.52 15.48
N GLN A 247 1.83 -5.13 16.74
CA GLN A 247 2.21 -5.95 17.88
C GLN A 247 1.32 -7.19 17.98
N GLU A 248 1.87 -8.29 18.52
CA GLU A 248 1.14 -9.56 18.63
C GLU A 248 -0.22 -9.43 19.32
N LYS A 249 -0.26 -8.71 20.45
CA LYS A 249 -1.49 -8.44 21.20
C LYS A 249 -2.58 -7.78 20.34
N GLU A 250 -2.19 -6.91 19.42
CA GLU A 250 -3.13 -6.20 18.53
C GLU A 250 -3.63 -7.14 17.43
N ILE A 251 -2.76 -8.01 16.93
CA ILE A 251 -3.09 -9.01 15.91
C ILE A 251 -4.08 -10.03 16.49
N VAL A 252 -3.79 -10.60 17.66
CA VAL A 252 -4.65 -11.59 18.34
C VAL A 252 -6.02 -10.97 18.64
N LYS A 253 -6.06 -9.76 19.21
CA LYS A 253 -7.32 -9.04 19.46
C LYS A 253 -8.12 -8.82 18.17
N THR A 254 -7.44 -8.52 17.06
CA THR A 254 -8.10 -8.29 15.77
C THR A 254 -8.65 -9.58 15.18
N PHE A 255 -7.91 -10.70 15.26
CA PHE A 255 -8.44 -12.01 14.85
C PHE A 255 -9.64 -12.44 15.70
N SER A 256 -9.57 -12.30 17.03
CA SER A 256 -10.73 -12.58 17.91
C SER A 256 -11.96 -11.76 17.50
N HIS A 257 -11.80 -10.49 17.16
CA HIS A 257 -12.91 -9.69 16.65
C HIS A 257 -13.44 -10.20 15.29
N LEU A 258 -12.57 -10.65 14.38
CA LEU A 258 -13.00 -11.22 13.10
C LEU A 258 -13.66 -12.60 13.26
N GLU A 259 -13.31 -13.37 14.29
CA GLU A 259 -14.01 -14.60 14.66
C GLU A 259 -15.43 -14.28 15.14
N ASP A 260 -15.58 -13.30 16.03
CA ASP A 260 -16.88 -12.84 16.54
C ASP A 260 -17.79 -12.35 15.41
N THR A 261 -17.23 -11.68 14.40
CA THR A 261 -17.98 -11.20 13.22
C THR A 261 -18.10 -12.23 12.11
N ARG A 262 -17.61 -13.47 12.30
CA ARG A 262 -17.62 -14.57 11.31
C ARG A 262 -16.91 -14.23 9.99
N ASP A 263 -15.89 -13.37 10.07
CA ASP A 263 -15.01 -13.03 8.95
C ASP A 263 -13.74 -13.91 8.93
N ALA A 264 -13.41 -14.57 10.04
CA ALA A 264 -12.26 -15.46 10.17
C ALA A 264 -12.61 -16.74 10.94
N LEU A 265 -11.93 -17.84 10.60
CA LEU A 265 -12.01 -19.12 11.30
C LEU A 265 -10.62 -19.57 11.75
N PRO A 266 -10.43 -19.91 13.04
CA PRO A 266 -9.17 -20.51 13.48
C PRO A 266 -9.05 -21.94 12.94
N LEU A 267 -7.87 -22.28 12.45
CA LEU A 267 -7.48 -23.62 11.98
C LEU A 267 -6.68 -24.37 13.07
N ASP A 268 -6.52 -25.67 12.89
CA ASP A 268 -5.75 -26.53 13.81
C ASP A 268 -4.23 -26.28 13.78
N ASP A 269 -3.73 -25.63 12.74
CA ASP A 269 -2.31 -25.38 12.51
C ASP A 269 -1.86 -23.94 12.79
N GLN A 270 -2.57 -23.24 13.69
CA GLN A 270 -2.28 -21.86 14.11
C GLN A 270 -2.45 -20.81 13.00
N ARG A 271 -3.13 -21.16 11.90
CA ARG A 271 -3.61 -20.20 10.90
C ARG A 271 -5.04 -19.76 11.22
N TRP A 272 -5.40 -18.62 10.66
CA TRP A 272 -6.78 -18.20 10.47
C TRP A 272 -7.10 -18.22 8.99
N ALA A 273 -8.27 -18.73 8.61
CA ALA A 273 -8.77 -18.70 7.25
C ALA A 273 -9.94 -17.72 7.09
N THR A 274 -10.08 -17.12 5.92
CA THR A 274 -11.31 -16.41 5.54
C THR A 274 -12.47 -17.39 5.42
N THR A 275 -13.65 -17.00 5.88
CA THR A 275 -14.89 -17.75 5.65
C THR A 275 -15.27 -17.86 4.17
N LYS A 276 -14.66 -17.06 3.28
CA LYS A 276 -14.81 -17.21 1.82
C LYS A 276 -14.08 -18.43 1.24
N LEU A 277 -13.07 -18.93 1.93
CA LEU A 277 -12.30 -20.12 1.53
C LEU A 277 -12.92 -21.38 2.13
N VAL A 278 -13.36 -21.28 3.37
CA VAL A 278 -14.05 -22.36 4.07
C VAL A 278 -15.41 -21.82 4.53
N PRO A 279 -16.44 -21.91 3.67
CA PRO A 279 -17.78 -21.49 4.05
C PRO A 279 -18.21 -22.28 5.28
N THR A 280 -18.61 -21.59 6.35
CA THR A 280 -19.28 -22.23 7.48
C THR A 280 -20.56 -22.89 6.98
N MET A 281 -20.72 -24.19 7.28
CA MET A 281 -22.02 -24.87 7.16
C MET A 281 -23.07 -24.19 8.03
#